data_AF-A0A8E6EUE8-F1
#
_entry.id   AF-A0A8E6EUE8-F1
#
_cell.length_a   1.000
_cell.length_b   1.000
_cell.length_c   1.000
_cell.angle_alpha   90.00
_cell.angle_beta   90.00
_cell.angle_gamma   90.00
#
_symmetry.space_group_name_H-M   'P 1'
#
loop_
_entity.id
_entity.type
_entity.pdbx_description
1 polymer ?
#
loop_
_entity_poly.entity_id
_entity_poly.type
_entity_poly.pdbx_seq_one_letter_code
_entity_poly.pdbx_strand_id
1 'polypeptide(L)'
;MKARNAWFYLLAGLPAASGCSLYQSGLYNLGNEPKMTWSSHHLTHDIQKQARITWGEYVQAHPGECFSRYFEDGFLDGYVDYLDNGGTGEPPAMPPQRYRKNKFMTPEGYSAIEDYFAGFRLGSRIAIASGIRDTLVVPILIPLGNVPGNSSRSVSQGVYNSAGASSPVTPPSVPALGGIETLPAPKAVDEPAAENK
;
A
#
# COMPACT_ATOMS: atom_id res chain seq x y z
N MET A 1 57.07 -51.10 4.21
CA MET A 1 56.12 -50.58 5.23
C MET A 1 56.02 -49.07 5.11
N LYS A 2 54.78 -48.53 5.21
CA LYS A 2 54.39 -47.13 5.48
C LYS A 2 54.67 -46.04 4.43
N ALA A 3 53.79 -45.95 3.43
CA ALA A 3 53.54 -44.71 2.68
C ALA A 3 52.06 -44.67 2.25
N ARG A 4 51.13 -44.35 3.16
CA ARG A 4 49.68 -44.32 2.84
C ARG A 4 48.86 -43.17 3.44
N ASN A 5 49.44 -42.23 4.19
CA ASN A 5 48.63 -41.29 4.99
C ASN A 5 48.88 -39.79 4.70
N ALA A 6 49.70 -39.43 3.71
CA ALA A 6 50.01 -38.01 3.43
C ALA A 6 48.88 -37.25 2.70
N TRP A 7 47.93 -37.94 2.07
CA TRP A 7 46.89 -37.30 1.26
C TRP A 7 45.75 -36.65 2.08
N PHE A 8 45.51 -37.13 3.31
CA PHE A 8 44.44 -36.60 4.16
C PHE A 8 44.69 -35.17 4.64
N TYR A 9 45.96 -34.77 4.80
CA TYR A 9 46.30 -33.41 5.24
C TYR A 9 46.22 -32.37 4.11
N LEU A 10 46.27 -32.78 2.84
CA LEU A 10 46.11 -31.87 1.70
C LEU A 10 44.64 -31.54 1.40
N LEU A 11 43.68 -32.37 1.83
CA LEU A 11 42.24 -32.12 1.66
C LEU A 11 41.63 -31.25 2.77
N ALA A 12 42.26 -31.19 3.95
CA ALA A 12 41.77 -30.38 5.07
C ALA A 12 42.15 -28.89 4.97
N GLY A 13 43.11 -28.52 4.11
CA GLY A 13 43.58 -27.13 3.96
C GLY A 13 42.89 -26.31 2.87
N LEU A 14 42.14 -26.93 1.95
CA LEU A 14 41.50 -26.23 0.82
C LEU A 14 40.19 -25.47 1.11
N PRO A 15 39.38 -25.72 2.17
CA PRO A 15 38.17 -24.93 2.38
C PRO A 15 38.41 -23.55 3.02
N ALA A 16 39.64 -23.23 3.45
CA ALA A 16 39.93 -21.95 4.11
C ALA A 16 40.02 -20.76 3.14
N ALA A 17 40.24 -21.00 1.84
CA ALA A 17 40.42 -19.92 0.85
C ALA A 17 39.09 -19.41 0.27
N SER A 18 38.03 -20.24 0.21
CA SER A 18 36.70 -19.85 -0.27
C SER A 18 35.74 -19.41 0.85
N GLY A 19 36.11 -19.61 2.13
CA GLY A 19 35.28 -19.26 3.29
C GLY A 19 35.41 -17.83 3.78
N CYS A 20 36.56 -17.18 3.61
CA CYS A 20 36.79 -15.83 4.15
C CYS A 20 35.84 -14.77 3.57
N SER A 21 35.45 -14.90 2.30
CA SER A 21 34.47 -13.99 1.68
C SER A 21 33.08 -14.13 2.29
N LEU A 22 32.68 -15.34 2.70
CA LEU A 22 31.40 -15.60 3.37
C LEU A 22 31.39 -15.02 4.78
N TYR A 23 32.47 -15.19 5.55
CA TYR A 23 32.58 -14.60 6.90
C TYR A 23 32.61 -13.07 6.85
N GLN A 24 33.39 -12.50 5.93
CA GLN A 24 33.46 -11.05 5.75
C GLN A 24 32.11 -10.46 5.31
N SER A 25 31.41 -11.12 4.39
CA SER A 25 30.07 -10.71 3.97
C SER A 25 29.05 -10.85 5.11
N GLY A 26 29.12 -11.94 5.88
CA GLY A 26 28.24 -12.18 7.02
C GLY A 26 28.40 -11.14 8.13
N LEU A 27 29.66 -10.78 8.47
CA LEU A 27 29.94 -9.73 9.47
C LEU A 27 29.49 -8.35 8.97
N TYR A 28 29.66 -8.05 7.68
CA TYR A 28 29.19 -6.80 7.10
C TYR A 28 27.66 -6.69 7.17
N ASN A 29 26.95 -7.77 6.81
CA ASN A 29 25.49 -7.81 6.92
C ASN A 29 25.02 -7.68 8.36
N LEU A 30 25.65 -8.39 9.32
CA LEU A 30 25.30 -8.32 10.73
C LEU A 30 25.44 -6.90 11.31
N GLY A 31 26.42 -6.13 10.82
CA GLY A 31 26.61 -4.74 11.22
C GLY A 31 25.68 -3.75 10.52
N ASN A 32 25.29 -4.02 9.27
CA ASN A 32 24.51 -3.10 8.46
C ASN A 32 23.00 -3.30 8.60
N GLU A 33 22.53 -4.54 8.80
CA GLU A 33 21.12 -4.86 8.96
C GLU A 33 20.45 -4.10 10.11
N PRO A 34 21.01 -4.02 11.34
CA PRO A 34 20.39 -3.28 12.43
C PRO A 34 20.31 -1.76 12.17
N LYS A 35 21.28 -1.20 11.43
CA LYS A 35 21.29 0.22 11.08
C LYS A 35 20.19 0.54 10.08
N MET A 36 20.02 -0.33 9.08
CA MET A 36 18.96 -0.19 8.09
C MET A 36 17.59 -0.32 8.74
N THR A 37 17.37 -1.32 9.61
CA THR A 37 16.08 -1.49 10.30
C THR A 37 15.75 -0.34 11.23
N TRP A 38 16.73 0.22 11.96
CA TRP A 38 16.51 1.43 12.75
C TRP A 38 16.09 2.58 11.85
N SER A 39 16.86 2.89 10.80
CA SER A 39 16.56 4.01 9.91
C SER A 39 15.17 3.89 9.29
N SER A 40 14.80 2.69 8.83
CA SER A 40 13.45 2.41 8.31
C SER A 40 12.38 2.63 9.37
N HIS A 41 12.57 2.11 10.58
CA HIS A 41 11.60 2.29 11.67
C HIS A 41 11.42 3.77 12.04
N HIS A 42 12.52 4.55 12.08
CA HIS A 42 12.45 5.97 12.36
C HIS A 42 11.68 6.73 11.27
N LEU A 43 11.96 6.42 10.00
CA LEU A 43 11.24 6.99 8.87
C LEU A 43 9.74 6.67 8.93
N THR A 44 9.36 5.40 9.12
CA THR A 44 7.95 5.01 9.23
C THR A 44 7.25 5.73 10.37
N HIS A 45 7.92 5.87 11.53
CA HIS A 45 7.38 6.59 12.67
C HIS A 45 7.12 8.08 12.35
N ASP A 46 8.06 8.73 11.66
CA ASP A 46 7.94 10.14 11.30
C ASP A 46 6.82 10.36 10.27
N ILE A 47 6.69 9.46 9.28
CA ILE A 47 5.59 9.48 8.31
C ILE A 47 4.22 9.35 9.02
N GLN A 48 4.11 8.42 9.99
CA GLN A 48 2.88 8.25 10.77
C GLN A 48 2.55 9.46 11.63
N LYS A 49 3.57 10.09 12.22
CA LYS A 49 3.39 11.33 12.99
C LYS A 49 2.87 12.45 12.08
N GLN A 50 3.46 12.60 10.90
CA GLN A 50 3.03 13.60 9.93
C GLN A 50 1.59 13.36 9.48
N ALA A 51 1.21 12.12 9.20
CA ALA A 51 -0.18 11.77 8.84
C ALA A 51 -1.20 12.25 9.87
N ARG A 52 -0.90 12.06 11.17
CA ARG A 52 -1.77 12.52 12.27
C ARG A 52 -1.86 14.04 12.38
N ILE A 53 -0.75 14.75 12.14
CA ILE A 53 -0.74 16.22 12.13
C ILE A 53 -1.60 16.72 10.96
N THR A 54 -1.37 16.21 9.76
CA THR A 54 -2.13 16.58 8.56
C THR A 54 -3.62 16.27 8.70
N TRP A 55 -3.97 15.15 9.35
CA TRP A 55 -5.36 14.84 9.67
C TRP A 55 -5.99 15.91 10.58
N GLY A 56 -5.29 16.31 11.64
CA GLY A 56 -5.75 17.37 12.54
C GLY A 56 -5.97 18.70 11.83
N GLU A 57 -5.05 19.09 10.93
CA GLU A 57 -5.19 20.29 10.09
C GLU A 57 -6.40 20.19 9.15
N TYR A 58 -6.60 19.01 8.53
CA TYR A 58 -7.73 18.77 7.65
C TYR A 58 -9.07 18.88 8.38
N VAL A 59 -9.20 18.29 9.57
CA VAL A 59 -10.42 18.37 10.39
C VAL A 59 -10.68 19.81 10.85
N GLN A 60 -9.63 20.55 11.25
CA GLN A 60 -9.77 21.96 11.63
C GLN A 60 -10.26 22.85 10.47
N ALA A 61 -9.85 22.52 9.24
CA ALA A 61 -10.30 23.23 8.05
C ALA A 61 -11.75 22.92 7.65
N HIS A 62 -12.36 21.83 8.18
CA HIS A 62 -13.71 21.38 7.84
C HIS A 62 -14.59 21.21 9.09
N PRO A 63 -14.84 22.27 9.89
CA PRO A 63 -15.51 22.17 11.19
C PRO A 63 -17.00 21.76 11.13
N GLY A 64 -17.61 21.70 9.94
CA GLY A 64 -19.00 21.28 9.74
C GLY A 64 -19.18 19.82 9.31
N GLU A 65 -18.07 19.12 9.04
CA GLU A 65 -18.11 17.73 8.59
C GLU A 65 -17.82 16.79 9.76
N CYS A 66 -18.68 15.78 9.92
CA CYS A 66 -18.48 14.72 10.89
C CYS A 66 -17.80 13.54 10.19
N PHE A 67 -16.52 13.32 10.48
CA PHE A 67 -15.78 12.17 9.95
C PHE A 67 -15.94 10.95 10.86
N SER A 68 -16.20 9.78 10.27
CA SER A 68 -16.21 8.53 11.03
C SER A 68 -14.79 8.11 11.39
N ARG A 69 -14.63 7.34 12.47
CA ARG A 69 -13.31 6.79 12.85
C ARG A 69 -12.69 5.93 11.74
N TYR A 70 -13.53 5.30 10.92
CA TYR A 70 -13.06 4.43 9.84
C TYR A 70 -12.49 5.24 8.69
N PHE A 71 -13.10 6.41 8.43
CA PHE A 71 -12.57 7.39 7.50
C PHE A 71 -11.19 7.91 7.96
N GLU A 72 -11.05 8.26 9.24
CA GLU A 72 -9.74 8.64 9.82
C GLU A 72 -8.70 7.53 9.65
N ASP A 73 -9.04 6.29 10.04
CA ASP A 73 -8.16 5.13 9.86
C ASP A 73 -7.71 4.99 8.39
N GLY A 74 -8.66 5.18 7.46
CA GLY A 74 -8.40 5.18 6.03
C GLY A 74 -7.44 6.28 5.62
N PHE A 75 -7.72 7.51 6.04
CA PHE A 75 -6.91 8.69 5.75
C PHE A 75 -5.45 8.48 6.15
N LEU A 76 -5.23 8.02 7.40
CA LEU A 76 -3.88 7.79 7.91
C LEU A 76 -3.17 6.69 7.10
N ASP A 77 -3.84 5.57 6.85
CA ASP A 77 -3.27 4.46 6.07
C ASP A 77 -2.93 4.89 4.64
N GLY A 78 -3.82 5.64 3.97
CA GLY A 78 -3.60 6.11 2.59
C GLY A 78 -2.50 7.16 2.48
N TYR A 79 -2.38 8.04 3.48
CA TYR A 79 -1.30 9.03 3.54
C TYR A 79 0.06 8.34 3.73
N VAL A 80 0.15 7.39 4.67
CA VAL A 80 1.36 6.63 4.96
C VAL A 80 1.74 5.75 3.76
N ASP A 81 0.78 5.02 3.19
CA ASP A 81 1.02 4.11 2.06
C ASP A 81 1.61 4.84 0.85
N TYR A 82 1.09 6.03 0.52
CA TYR A 82 1.66 6.81 -0.56
C TYR A 82 3.10 7.25 -0.27
N LEU A 83 3.37 7.76 0.94
CA LEU A 83 4.71 8.25 1.28
C LEU A 83 5.75 7.14 1.41
N ASP A 84 5.35 5.93 1.84
CA ASP A 84 6.25 4.79 1.99
C ASP A 84 6.37 4.01 0.67
N ASN A 85 5.25 3.51 0.12
CA ASN A 85 5.23 2.61 -1.03
C ASN A 85 5.14 3.30 -2.40
N GLY A 86 4.61 4.53 -2.47
CA GLY A 86 4.48 5.26 -3.73
C GLY A 86 3.45 4.68 -4.68
N GLY A 87 2.40 4.08 -4.13
CA GLY A 87 1.29 3.56 -4.92
C GLY A 87 0.53 4.66 -5.69
N THR A 88 -0.49 4.25 -6.42
CA THR A 88 -1.36 5.16 -7.21
C THR A 88 -2.25 6.07 -6.36
N GLY A 89 -2.25 5.88 -5.04
CA GLY A 89 -3.18 6.53 -4.11
C GLY A 89 -4.59 5.89 -4.11
N GLU A 90 -4.73 4.73 -4.73
CA GLU A 90 -5.95 3.93 -4.67
C GLU A 90 -5.88 2.91 -3.53
N PRO A 91 -7.01 2.62 -2.85
CA PRO A 91 -7.04 1.68 -1.75
C PRO A 91 -6.72 0.26 -2.23
N PRO A 92 -6.25 -0.61 -1.32
CA PRO A 92 -6.00 -2.01 -1.64
C PRO A 92 -7.30 -2.71 -2.06
N ALA A 93 -7.18 -3.70 -2.96
CA ALA A 93 -8.31 -4.48 -3.47
C ALA A 93 -9.12 -5.19 -2.36
N MET A 94 -8.48 -5.48 -1.22
CA MET A 94 -9.16 -5.96 -0.02
C MET A 94 -8.86 -5.03 1.15
N PRO A 95 -9.86 -4.75 2.00
CA PRO A 95 -9.65 -3.90 3.17
C PRO A 95 -8.65 -4.55 4.14
N PRO A 96 -8.01 -3.78 5.04
CA PRO A 96 -7.10 -4.32 6.05
C PRO A 96 -7.73 -5.46 6.88
N GLN A 97 -6.90 -6.37 7.39
CA GLN A 97 -7.35 -7.55 8.12
C GLN A 97 -8.29 -7.21 9.30
N ARG A 98 -8.14 -6.03 9.91
CA ARG A 98 -9.02 -5.56 10.99
C ARG A 98 -10.50 -5.43 10.57
N TYR A 99 -10.78 -5.18 9.29
CA TYR A 99 -12.13 -5.06 8.73
C TYR A 99 -12.65 -6.35 8.09
N ARG A 100 -11.83 -7.40 7.96
CA ARG A 100 -12.26 -8.69 7.39
C ARG A 100 -12.95 -9.62 8.40
N LYS A 101 -13.23 -9.12 9.60
CA LYS A 101 -13.81 -9.89 10.70
C LYS A 101 -15.33 -9.99 10.54
N ASN A 102 -15.95 -11.05 11.05
CA ASN A 102 -17.41 -11.28 10.96
C ASN A 102 -18.27 -10.09 11.42
N LYS A 103 -17.77 -9.27 12.35
CA LYS A 103 -18.45 -8.05 12.82
C LYS A 103 -18.69 -6.99 11.75
N PHE A 104 -18.00 -7.07 10.60
CA PHE A 104 -18.19 -6.18 9.46
C PHE A 104 -19.03 -6.81 8.35
N MET A 105 -19.52 -8.04 8.52
CA MET A 105 -20.41 -8.73 7.58
C MET A 105 -21.88 -8.33 7.81
N THR A 106 -22.11 -7.03 8.00
CA THR A 106 -23.43 -6.42 8.16
C THR A 106 -23.49 -5.16 7.29
N PRO A 107 -24.68 -4.65 6.94
CA PRO A 107 -24.80 -3.42 6.13
C PRO A 107 -24.01 -2.23 6.72
N GLU A 108 -24.03 -2.07 8.04
CA GLU A 108 -23.27 -1.03 8.74
C GLU A 108 -21.76 -1.28 8.65
N GLY A 109 -21.35 -2.55 8.70
CA GLY A 109 -19.97 -2.96 8.51
C GLY A 109 -19.43 -2.67 7.10
N TYR A 110 -20.27 -2.85 6.07
CA TYR A 110 -19.95 -2.45 4.70
C TYR A 110 -19.78 -0.94 4.58
N SER A 111 -20.68 -0.15 5.14
CA SER A 111 -20.55 1.32 5.16
C SER A 111 -19.26 1.77 5.86
N ALA A 112 -18.87 1.12 6.96
CA ALA A 112 -17.59 1.39 7.62
C ALA A 112 -16.36 1.11 6.73
N ILE A 113 -16.43 0.08 5.88
CA ILE A 113 -15.37 -0.25 4.93
C ILE A 113 -15.32 0.78 3.79
N GLU A 114 -16.48 1.24 3.32
CA GLU A 114 -16.58 2.30 2.32
C GLU A 114 -16.00 3.62 2.84
N ASP A 115 -16.33 4.01 4.08
CA ASP A 115 -15.75 5.16 4.76
C ASP A 115 -14.23 5.05 4.83
N TYR A 116 -13.71 3.88 5.20
CA TYR A 116 -12.27 3.61 5.21
C TYR A 116 -11.65 3.83 3.82
N PHE A 117 -12.27 3.32 2.76
CA PHE A 117 -11.74 3.52 1.41
C PHE A 117 -11.84 4.97 0.93
N ALA A 118 -12.89 5.70 1.31
CA ALA A 118 -13.02 7.12 1.03
C ALA A 118 -11.91 7.93 1.72
N GLY A 119 -11.67 7.65 3.00
CA GLY A 119 -10.59 8.21 3.78
C GLY A 119 -9.23 7.92 3.15
N PHE A 120 -8.97 6.67 2.77
CA PHE A 120 -7.71 6.26 2.13
C PHE A 120 -7.41 7.09 0.88
N ARG A 121 -8.36 7.19 -0.04
CA ARG A 121 -8.17 7.98 -1.27
C ARG A 121 -7.90 9.45 -0.98
N LEU A 122 -8.52 10.02 0.05
CA LEU A 122 -8.29 11.40 0.43
C LEU A 122 -6.90 11.58 1.03
N GLY A 123 -6.51 10.73 1.97
CA GLY A 123 -5.20 10.75 2.61
C GLY A 123 -4.07 10.63 1.58
N SER A 124 -4.18 9.68 0.64
CA SER A 124 -3.21 9.55 -0.45
C SER A 124 -3.19 10.78 -1.36
N ARG A 125 -4.34 11.37 -1.70
CA ARG A 125 -4.39 12.59 -2.53
C ARG A 125 -3.70 13.77 -1.86
N ILE A 126 -3.88 13.95 -0.56
CA ILE A 126 -3.19 15.03 0.19
C ILE A 126 -1.69 14.75 0.25
N ALA A 127 -1.28 13.50 0.48
CA ALA A 127 0.13 13.13 0.45
C ALA A 127 0.76 13.40 -0.94
N ILE A 128 0.08 13.05 -2.03
CA ILE A 128 0.48 13.38 -3.41
C ILE A 128 0.64 14.89 -3.58
N ALA A 129 -0.38 15.66 -3.18
CA ALA A 129 -0.38 17.11 -3.31
C ALA A 129 0.71 17.81 -2.48
N SER A 130 1.14 17.18 -1.37
CA SER A 130 2.21 17.71 -0.52
C SER A 130 3.60 17.67 -1.18
N GLY A 131 3.82 16.78 -2.15
CA GLY A 131 5.12 16.58 -2.80
C GLY A 131 6.22 16.02 -1.89
N ILE A 132 5.92 15.68 -0.62
CA ILE A 132 6.93 15.25 0.36
C ILE A 132 7.70 14.01 -0.10
N ARG A 133 7.04 13.10 -0.84
CA ARG A 133 7.65 11.85 -1.31
C ARG A 133 8.91 12.08 -2.15
N ASP A 134 8.97 13.16 -2.93
CA ASP A 134 10.13 13.48 -3.77
C ASP A 134 11.42 13.67 -2.95
N THR A 135 11.28 14.00 -1.66
CA THR A 135 12.39 14.13 -0.72
C THR A 135 12.69 12.85 0.07
N LEU A 136 11.77 11.89 0.10
CA LEU A 136 11.92 10.62 0.82
C LEU A 136 12.57 9.52 -0.02
N VAL A 137 12.48 9.61 -1.35
CA VAL A 137 13.01 8.59 -2.27
C VAL A 137 14.45 8.92 -2.64
N VAL A 138 15.38 7.99 -2.34
CA VAL A 138 16.77 8.10 -2.77
C VAL A 138 16.85 7.89 -4.28
N PRO A 139 17.40 8.84 -5.06
CA PRO A 139 17.59 8.66 -6.49
C PRO A 139 18.57 7.52 -6.76
N ILE A 140 18.14 6.51 -7.52
CA ILE A 140 19.01 5.40 -7.94
C ILE A 140 19.43 5.65 -9.39
N LEU A 141 20.74 5.69 -9.63
CA LEU A 141 21.28 5.70 -10.98
C LEU A 141 21.15 4.30 -11.55
N ILE A 142 20.27 4.11 -12.53
CA ILE A 142 20.21 2.87 -13.31
C ILE A 142 21.23 3.03 -14.44
N PRO A 143 22.34 2.27 -14.45
CA PRO A 143 23.25 2.29 -15.59
C PRO A 143 22.48 1.77 -16.80
N LEU A 144 22.31 2.62 -17.80
CA LEU A 144 21.85 2.22 -19.12
C LEU A 144 22.93 1.30 -19.67
N GLY A 145 22.75 -0.01 -19.52
CA GLY A 145 23.59 -0.97 -20.21
C GLY A 145 23.55 -0.63 -21.70
N ASN A 146 24.72 -0.49 -22.32
CA ASN A 146 24.84 -0.45 -23.77
C ASN A 146 24.24 -1.75 -24.32
N VAL A 147 22.94 -1.75 -24.62
CA VAL A 147 22.31 -2.75 -25.48
C VAL A 147 22.74 -2.36 -26.89
N PRO A 148 23.64 -3.11 -27.55
CA PRO A 148 24.00 -2.82 -28.93
C PRO A 148 22.75 -3.10 -29.79
N GLY A 149 22.04 -2.04 -30.18
CA GLY A 149 20.93 -2.17 -31.13
C GLY A 149 19.75 -1.23 -30.99
N ASN A 150 19.67 -0.34 -29.99
CA ASN A 150 18.57 0.63 -29.97
C ASN A 150 19.07 2.05 -29.68
N SER A 151 19.58 2.67 -30.74
CA SER A 151 19.86 4.11 -30.77
C SER A 151 18.59 4.88 -30.45
N SER A 152 18.71 5.80 -29.49
CA SER A 152 17.82 6.93 -29.21
C SER A 152 16.39 6.60 -28.73
N ARG A 153 16.27 6.33 -27.43
CA ARG A 153 15.30 7.09 -26.62
C ARG A 153 16.06 7.87 -25.56
N SER A 154 16.00 9.19 -25.71
CA SER A 154 16.33 10.13 -24.64
C SER A 154 15.67 9.63 -23.36
N VAL A 155 16.49 9.48 -22.32
CA VAL A 155 16.01 9.43 -20.96
C VAL A 155 15.27 10.74 -20.74
N SER A 156 13.94 10.68 -20.69
CA SER A 156 13.16 11.74 -20.09
C SER A 156 13.57 11.80 -18.63
N GLN A 157 14.45 12.76 -18.31
CA GLN A 157 14.50 13.35 -16.99
C GLN A 157 13.08 13.71 -16.54
N GLY A 158 12.83 13.53 -15.25
CA GLY A 158 11.59 13.84 -14.51
C GLY A 158 10.51 14.58 -15.29
N VAL A 159 9.57 13.81 -15.85
CA VAL A 159 8.21 14.28 -16.04
C VAL A 159 7.36 13.47 -15.07
N TYR A 160 7.36 13.89 -13.81
CA TYR A 160 6.13 13.76 -13.03
C TYR A 160 5.11 14.56 -13.84
N ASN A 161 4.18 13.87 -14.50
CA ASN A 161 3.10 14.49 -15.25
C ASN A 161 2.20 15.25 -14.27
N SER A 162 2.60 16.45 -13.85
CA SER A 162 1.70 17.50 -13.44
C SER A 162 1.04 18.08 -14.69
N ALA A 163 0.19 17.26 -15.32
CA ALA A 163 -0.69 17.66 -16.40
C ALA A 163 -2.04 16.94 -16.26
N GLY A 164 -2.58 16.97 -15.04
CA GLY A 164 -4.03 17.02 -14.86
C GLY A 164 -4.48 18.46 -15.12
N ALA A 165 -4.45 18.89 -16.38
CA ALA A 165 -5.21 20.05 -16.79
C ALA A 165 -6.67 19.77 -16.40
N SER A 166 -7.20 20.63 -15.55
CA SER A 166 -8.60 20.71 -15.19
C SER A 166 -9.46 20.80 -16.43
N SER A 167 -9.94 19.65 -16.92
CA SER A 167 -11.19 19.64 -17.67
C SER A 167 -12.30 19.94 -16.65
N PRO A 168 -13.19 20.92 -16.90
CA PRO A 168 -14.39 21.06 -16.10
C PRO A 168 -15.16 19.75 -16.22
N VAL A 169 -15.28 19.02 -15.11
CA VAL A 169 -16.17 17.88 -15.01
C VAL A 169 -17.58 18.44 -15.12
N THR A 170 -18.15 18.36 -16.32
CA THR A 170 -19.59 18.43 -16.47
C THR A 170 -20.18 17.30 -15.62
N PRO A 171 -21.12 17.58 -14.71
CA PRO A 171 -21.76 16.53 -13.95
C PRO A 171 -22.36 15.50 -14.93
N PRO A 172 -22.25 14.19 -14.67
CA PRO A 172 -22.95 13.21 -15.50
C PRO A 172 -24.44 13.51 -15.45
N SER A 173 -25.04 13.77 -16.62
CA SER A 173 -26.48 13.78 -16.78
C SER A 173 -27.02 12.44 -16.29
N VAL A 174 -27.80 12.50 -15.22
CA VAL A 174 -28.58 11.39 -14.70
C VAL A 174 -29.37 10.80 -15.88
N PRO A 175 -29.21 9.51 -16.24
CA PRO A 175 -30.16 8.87 -17.13
C PRO A 175 -31.53 8.95 -16.45
N ALA A 176 -32.51 9.51 -17.16
CA ALA A 176 -33.88 9.55 -16.70
C ALA A 176 -34.30 8.16 -16.22
N LEU A 177 -34.87 8.13 -15.02
CA LEU A 177 -35.44 6.99 -14.34
C LEU A 177 -36.45 6.28 -15.27
N GLY A 178 -35.96 5.30 -16.03
CA GLY A 178 -36.74 4.49 -16.94
C GLY A 178 -36.91 3.09 -16.36
N GLY A 179 -38.08 2.81 -15.81
CA GLY A 179 -38.55 1.45 -15.53
C GLY A 179 -38.16 0.90 -14.17
N ILE A 180 -38.86 1.32 -13.11
CA ILE A 180 -39.07 0.41 -11.98
C ILE A 180 -40.10 -0.61 -12.48
N GLU A 181 -39.61 -1.75 -12.97
CA GLU A 181 -40.42 -2.93 -13.14
C GLU A 181 -40.87 -3.36 -11.73
N THR A 182 -42.16 -3.21 -11.48
CA THR A 182 -42.84 -3.55 -10.23
C THR A 182 -42.52 -5.01 -9.88
N LEU A 183 -41.77 -5.20 -8.79
CA LEU A 183 -41.57 -6.51 -8.18
C LEU A 183 -42.93 -7.17 -7.93
N PRO A 184 -43.15 -8.43 -8.35
CA PRO A 184 -44.37 -9.15 -8.02
C PRO A 184 -44.46 -9.35 -6.50
N ALA A 185 -45.64 -9.07 -5.95
CA ALA A 185 -45.94 -9.22 -4.54
C ALA A 185 -45.65 -10.67 -4.05
N PRO A 186 -45.18 -10.83 -2.81
CA PRO A 186 -44.91 -12.15 -2.25
C PRO A 186 -46.19 -13.00 -2.24
N LYS A 187 -46.11 -14.21 -2.80
CA LYS A 187 -47.17 -15.22 -2.66
C LYS A 187 -47.37 -15.51 -1.18
N ALA A 188 -48.61 -15.37 -0.71
CA ALA A 188 -49.03 -15.90 0.57
C ALA A 188 -48.71 -17.40 0.61
N VAL A 189 -47.99 -17.81 1.66
CA VAL A 189 -47.79 -19.22 1.99
C VAL A 189 -49.10 -19.69 2.61
N ASP A 190 -49.72 -20.68 1.99
CA ASP A 190 -50.95 -21.29 2.48
C ASP A 190 -50.73 -21.83 3.90
N GLU A 191 -51.59 -21.35 4.81
CA GLU A 191 -51.72 -21.77 6.20
C GLU A 191 -52.19 -23.24 6.25
N PRO A 192 -51.51 -24.15 6.97
CA PRO A 192 -51.94 -25.54 7.03
C PRO A 192 -53.24 -25.66 7.83
N ALA A 193 -54.20 -26.35 7.21
CA ALA A 193 -55.52 -26.64 7.72
C ALA A 193 -55.48 -27.19 9.16
N ALA A 194 -56.26 -26.56 10.04
CA ALA A 194 -56.55 -27.07 11.37
C ALA A 194 -57.30 -28.41 11.25
N GLU A 195 -56.67 -29.43 11.82
CA GLU A 195 -57.17 -30.78 12.02
C GLU A 195 -58.26 -30.77 13.11
N ASN A 196 -59.51 -31.04 12.73
CA ASN A 196 -60.64 -31.21 13.65
C ASN A 196 -60.48 -32.53 14.44
N LYS A 197 -60.56 -32.43 15.77
CA LYS A 197 -60.92 -33.51 16.69
C LYS A 197 -62.13 -33.11 17.50
#